data_AF-V9DEQ5-F1
#
_entry.id   AF-V9DEQ5-F1
#
_cell.length_a   1.000
_cell.length_b   1.000
_cell.length_c   1.000
_cell.angle_alpha   90.00
_cell.angle_beta   90.00
_cell.angle_gamma   90.00
#
_symmetry.space_group_name_H-M   'P 1'
#
loop_
_entity.id
_entity.type
_entity.pdbx_description
1 polymer ?
#
loop_
_entity_poly.entity_id
_entity_poly.type
_entity_poly.pdbx_seq_one_letter_code
_entity_poly.pdbx_strand_id
1 'polypeptide(L)'
;MDVSQQERSSSFLHHTVTGALHHPVQALIVLLFVVAVATRVVTGLQYRATVSNQPQGNSPRTVPILPYWIPWIGHAINFAAGGTTFLTAAARSLGGNGSIYALWMANSKHNVVTVPSLAKQILMDRSSPITMEDFIYHVMKTFWGDGGAIRAIDPAHLWGNIHGVLSGMLRESFVTTAIKVTVDMVQERTWNMISGAVSPVDQSIWERQGNVEILSKGKSDGDFIAEASLMPLIRYFVGDIATTVLFGKDFMENNPNIMPDLWQMDTRFNLFLTGAPSWFPGMGGPAKARERIVQAIDEHHQALFKYLDGQDPGPRWSDMSDVSSVIIDRAQAFRAAGSSPRGWATGNGALLWAMNINANAVIFWMVWYVFSTPSLLQEVRREITPYVRFHQPAATGLPIKEQPKLEIDVAALWGKCPLLKGAFFEAMRLEAPSMSYKMVEDDFVVYEDEKDASNLGKKEPQSWLLKKGELICIPHGVHQSDEKYFRDPERFDPRRFWAKESHATEKGQNGHVNGATEDEAEVRVEYKTMKVWGGGKQMCKGKTFAEREVVLFGAAIIMQWDIEPVDNGGKWVHPGRIVGAGAMNPKHDVRVRMRRREGW
;
A
#
# COMPACT_ATOMS: atom_id res chain seq x y z
N MET A 1 -18.68 -42.81 -59.84
CA MET A 1 -19.69 -42.54 -58.80
C MET A 1 -19.16 -41.41 -57.93
N ASP A 2 -19.32 -40.18 -58.39
CA ASP A 2 -18.96 -38.98 -57.64
C ASP A 2 -20.14 -38.59 -56.76
N VAL A 3 -20.08 -38.98 -55.48
CA VAL A 3 -20.95 -38.39 -54.46
C VAL A 3 -20.60 -36.91 -54.41
N SER A 4 -21.57 -36.06 -54.75
CA SER A 4 -21.36 -34.63 -54.88
C SER A 4 -20.82 -34.05 -53.56
N GLN A 5 -19.93 -33.06 -53.65
CA GLN A 5 -19.32 -32.39 -52.49
C GLN A 5 -20.38 -31.85 -51.51
N GLN A 6 -21.58 -31.59 -52.02
CA GLN A 6 -22.76 -31.13 -51.30
C GLN A 6 -23.40 -32.23 -50.43
N GLU A 7 -23.48 -33.48 -50.91
CA GLU A 7 -24.01 -34.63 -50.14
C GLU A 7 -23.08 -35.08 -49.02
N ARG A 8 -21.75 -34.98 -49.21
CA ARG A 8 -20.79 -35.28 -48.14
C ARG A 8 -20.85 -34.26 -47.01
N SER A 9 -21.05 -32.99 -47.36
CA SER A 9 -21.18 -31.90 -46.39
C SER A 9 -22.47 -32.02 -45.57
N SER A 10 -23.59 -32.40 -46.21
CA SER A 10 -24.87 -32.61 -45.52
C SER A 10 -24.85 -33.84 -44.60
N SER A 11 -24.23 -34.94 -45.03
CA SER A 11 -24.06 -36.15 -44.21
C SER A 11 -23.18 -35.90 -42.98
N PHE A 12 -22.06 -35.17 -43.13
CA PHE A 12 -21.19 -34.82 -42.02
C PHE A 12 -21.89 -33.92 -40.98
N LEU A 13 -22.61 -32.89 -41.44
CA LEU A 13 -23.41 -32.03 -40.57
C LEU A 13 -24.49 -32.82 -39.84
N HIS A 14 -25.21 -33.69 -40.54
CA HIS A 14 -26.25 -34.54 -39.93
C HIS A 14 -25.66 -35.47 -38.86
N HIS A 15 -24.53 -36.13 -39.13
CA HIS A 15 -23.86 -36.98 -38.14
C HIS A 15 -23.33 -36.19 -36.94
N THR A 16 -22.78 -35.00 -37.17
CA THR A 16 -22.28 -34.13 -36.11
C THR A 16 -23.42 -33.64 -35.20
N VAL A 17 -24.54 -33.21 -35.79
CA VAL A 17 -25.73 -32.75 -35.06
C VAL A 17 -26.35 -33.91 -34.28
N THR A 18 -26.52 -35.07 -34.91
CA THR A 18 -27.09 -36.26 -34.26
C THR A 18 -26.20 -36.75 -33.11
N GLY A 19 -24.88 -36.79 -33.32
CA GLY A 19 -23.92 -37.13 -32.26
C GLY A 19 -23.93 -36.13 -31.10
N ALA A 20 -24.08 -34.84 -31.39
CA ALA A 20 -24.20 -33.81 -30.36
C ALA A 20 -25.49 -33.93 -29.53
N LEU A 21 -26.61 -34.31 -30.18
CA LEU A 21 -27.88 -34.55 -29.50
C LEU A 21 -27.82 -35.79 -28.59
N HIS A 22 -27.10 -36.84 -28.99
CA HIS A 22 -26.94 -38.05 -28.16
C HIS A 22 -25.93 -37.89 -27.02
N HIS A 23 -24.93 -37.02 -27.17
CA HIS A 23 -23.90 -36.79 -26.16
C HIS A 23 -23.72 -35.29 -25.85
N PRO A 24 -24.75 -34.63 -25.26
CA PRO A 24 -24.77 -33.18 -25.13
C PRO A 24 -23.63 -32.62 -24.27
N VAL A 25 -23.21 -33.35 -23.22
CA VAL A 25 -22.10 -32.92 -22.36
C VAL A 25 -20.76 -32.99 -23.10
N GLN A 26 -20.51 -34.07 -23.85
CA GLN A 26 -19.27 -34.21 -24.63
C GLN A 26 -19.22 -33.18 -25.76
N ALA A 27 -20.34 -32.96 -26.45
CA ALA A 27 -20.44 -31.93 -27.47
C ALA A 27 -20.19 -30.53 -26.92
N LEU A 28 -20.72 -30.22 -25.73
CA LEU A 28 -20.44 -28.97 -25.04
C LEU A 28 -18.95 -28.81 -24.69
N ILE A 29 -18.30 -29.85 -24.15
CA ILE A 29 -16.87 -29.83 -23.83
C ILE A 29 -16.02 -29.60 -25.09
N VAL A 30 -16.32 -30.33 -26.17
CA VAL A 30 -15.63 -30.17 -27.45
C VAL A 30 -15.83 -28.76 -28.01
N LEU A 31 -17.06 -28.24 -27.98
CA LEU A 31 -17.36 -26.88 -28.42
C LEU A 31 -16.56 -25.84 -27.62
N LEU A 32 -16.56 -25.94 -26.29
CA LEU A 32 -15.81 -25.03 -25.42
C LEU A 32 -14.31 -25.09 -25.69
N PHE A 33 -13.76 -26.29 -25.91
CA PHE A 33 -12.36 -26.47 -26.27
C PHE A 33 -12.02 -25.85 -27.63
N VAL A 34 -12.84 -26.11 -28.66
CA VAL A 34 -12.65 -25.53 -30.01
C VAL A 34 -12.73 -24.01 -29.96
N VAL A 35 -13.71 -23.46 -29.24
CA VAL A 35 -13.85 -22.01 -29.05
C VAL A 35 -12.60 -21.43 -28.36
N ALA A 36 -12.08 -22.08 -27.31
CA ALA A 36 -10.90 -21.61 -26.61
C ALA A 36 -9.64 -21.64 -27.49
N VAL A 37 -9.43 -22.72 -28.25
CA VAL A 37 -8.32 -22.84 -29.19
C VAL A 37 -8.43 -21.81 -30.31
N ALA A 38 -9.59 -21.68 -30.94
CA ALA A 38 -9.84 -20.70 -31.99
C ALA A 38 -9.56 -19.27 -31.48
N THR A 39 -10.04 -18.95 -30.27
CA THR A 39 -9.77 -17.66 -29.62
C THR A 39 -8.29 -17.43 -29.43
N ARG A 40 -7.55 -18.42 -28.92
CA ARG A 40 -6.10 -18.31 -28.69
C ARG A 40 -5.31 -18.14 -29.98
N VAL A 41 -5.73 -18.81 -31.06
CA VAL A 41 -5.12 -18.70 -32.39
C VAL A 41 -5.40 -17.33 -33.00
N VAL A 42 -6.66 -16.91 -33.06
CA VAL A 42 -7.07 -15.62 -33.64
C VAL A 42 -6.42 -14.46 -32.90
N THR A 43 -6.50 -14.42 -31.57
CA THR A 43 -5.85 -13.37 -30.76
C THR A 43 -4.33 -13.43 -30.85
N GLY A 44 -3.75 -14.63 -31.02
CA GLY A 44 -2.33 -14.83 -31.30
C GLY A 44 -1.87 -14.20 -32.61
N LEU A 45 -2.65 -14.38 -33.67
CA LEU A 45 -2.39 -13.76 -34.97
C LEU A 45 -2.58 -12.24 -34.92
N GLN A 46 -3.62 -11.74 -34.25
CA GLN A 46 -3.84 -10.31 -34.04
C GLN A 46 -2.69 -9.65 -33.26
N TYR A 47 -2.21 -10.29 -32.20
CA TYR A 47 -1.05 -9.83 -31.44
C TYR A 47 0.19 -9.71 -32.35
N ARG A 48 0.50 -10.78 -33.09
CA ARG A 48 1.66 -10.80 -34.01
C ARG A 48 1.56 -9.71 -35.07
N ALA A 49 0.38 -9.55 -35.69
CA ALA A 49 0.14 -8.52 -36.68
C ALA A 49 0.32 -7.11 -36.09
N THR A 50 -0.16 -6.87 -34.87
CA THR A 50 0.00 -5.57 -34.19
C THR A 50 1.46 -5.26 -33.87
N VAL A 51 2.24 -6.26 -33.45
CA VAL A 51 3.66 -6.09 -33.14
C VAL A 51 4.52 -5.95 -34.41
N SER A 52 4.18 -6.67 -35.49
CA SER A 52 4.93 -6.62 -36.76
C SER A 52 4.62 -5.39 -37.60
N ASN A 53 3.38 -4.90 -37.54
CA ASN A 53 2.95 -3.71 -38.28
C ASN A 53 3.46 -2.46 -37.56
N GLN A 54 4.76 -2.20 -37.70
CA GLN A 54 5.36 -0.97 -37.24
C GLN A 54 4.87 0.19 -38.11
N PRO A 55 4.29 1.25 -37.53
CA PRO A 55 4.04 2.47 -38.27
C PRO A 55 5.35 2.99 -38.85
N GLN A 56 5.37 3.41 -40.13
CA GLN A 56 6.52 4.11 -40.69
C GLN A 56 6.63 5.52 -40.06
N GLY A 57 7.84 5.93 -39.66
CA GLY A 57 8.11 7.23 -39.04
C GLY A 57 7.69 7.34 -37.56
N ASN A 58 7.54 8.57 -37.05
CA ASN A 58 7.25 8.87 -35.63
C ASN A 58 5.78 8.66 -35.21
N SER A 59 5.01 7.85 -35.95
CA SER A 59 3.58 7.66 -35.66
C SER A 59 3.36 6.79 -34.41
N PRO A 60 2.44 7.15 -33.50
CA PRO A 60 2.16 6.38 -32.30
C PRO A 60 1.67 4.96 -32.58
N ARG A 61 2.18 3.99 -31.83
CA ARG A 61 1.79 2.58 -31.91
C ARG A 61 0.52 2.31 -31.12
N THR A 62 -0.27 1.33 -31.55
CA THR A 62 -1.36 0.80 -30.71
C THR A 62 -0.81 -0.25 -29.76
N VAL A 63 -1.22 -0.20 -28.49
CA VAL A 63 -0.79 -1.18 -27.48
C VAL A 63 -1.33 -2.59 -27.83
N PRO A 64 -0.45 -3.60 -27.99
CA PRO A 64 -0.86 -4.94 -28.40
C PRO A 64 -1.54 -5.70 -27.26
N ILE A 65 -2.68 -6.32 -27.55
CA ILE A 65 -3.41 -7.17 -26.59
C ILE A 65 -2.77 -8.55 -26.55
N LEU A 66 -2.40 -9.02 -25.35
CA LEU A 66 -1.86 -10.36 -25.19
C LEU A 66 -2.88 -11.42 -25.62
N PRO A 67 -2.45 -12.52 -26.25
CA PRO A 67 -3.37 -13.58 -26.63
C PRO A 67 -4.02 -14.27 -25.42
N TYR A 68 -5.31 -14.54 -25.51
CA TYR A 68 -6.10 -15.15 -24.42
C TYR A 68 -6.92 -16.35 -24.89
N TRP A 69 -7.36 -17.16 -23.94
CA TRP A 69 -8.08 -18.41 -24.20
C TRP A 69 -9.60 -18.27 -24.12
N ILE A 70 -10.11 -17.50 -23.15
CA ILE A 70 -11.54 -17.46 -22.87
C ILE A 70 -12.14 -16.21 -23.51
N PRO A 71 -13.08 -16.33 -24.46
CA PRO A 71 -13.79 -15.18 -25.02
C PRO A 71 -14.43 -14.33 -23.93
N TRP A 72 -14.48 -13.02 -24.15
CA TRP A 72 -15.05 -12.01 -23.26
C TRP A 72 -14.34 -11.86 -21.90
N ILE A 73 -14.14 -12.95 -21.14
CA ILE A 73 -13.42 -12.99 -19.86
C ILE A 73 -11.95 -12.58 -20.06
N GLY A 74 -11.31 -13.06 -21.13
CA GLY A 74 -9.92 -12.78 -21.45
C GLY A 74 -8.97 -13.22 -20.34
N HIS A 75 -8.22 -12.27 -19.77
CA HIS A 75 -7.22 -12.46 -18.74
C HIS A 75 -7.75 -12.25 -17.32
N ALA A 76 -9.05 -12.01 -17.12
CA ALA A 76 -9.59 -11.62 -15.82
C ALA A 76 -9.27 -12.65 -14.72
N ILE A 77 -9.36 -13.95 -15.03
CA ILE A 77 -9.03 -15.03 -14.10
C ILE A 77 -7.53 -15.06 -13.79
N ASN A 78 -6.67 -14.92 -14.80
CA ASN A 78 -5.22 -14.88 -14.63
C ASN A 78 -4.78 -13.67 -13.79
N PHE A 79 -5.39 -12.52 -14.03
CA PHE A 79 -5.14 -11.30 -13.27
C PHE A 79 -5.60 -11.45 -11.82
N ALA A 80 -6.83 -11.94 -11.59
CA ALA A 80 -7.38 -12.13 -10.25
C ALA A 80 -6.61 -13.18 -9.43
N ALA A 81 -6.23 -14.30 -10.04
CA ALA A 81 -5.53 -15.39 -9.35
C ALA A 81 -4.02 -15.14 -9.21
N GLY A 82 -3.39 -14.50 -10.20
CA GLY A 82 -1.94 -14.35 -10.28
C GLY A 82 -1.41 -12.97 -9.87
N GLY A 83 -2.24 -11.93 -9.89
CA GLY A 83 -1.86 -10.57 -9.49
C GLY A 83 -0.54 -10.09 -10.10
N THR A 84 0.32 -9.50 -9.28
CA THR A 84 1.65 -9.03 -9.68
C THR A 84 2.53 -10.14 -10.24
N THR A 85 2.43 -11.39 -9.76
CA THR A 85 3.22 -12.52 -10.29
C THR A 85 2.89 -12.79 -11.76
N PHE A 86 1.61 -12.78 -12.11
CA PHE A 86 1.18 -12.93 -13.50
C PHE A 86 1.68 -11.77 -14.37
N LEU A 87 1.56 -10.53 -13.89
CA LEU A 87 2.01 -9.34 -14.62
C LEU A 87 3.53 -9.32 -14.80
N THR A 88 4.31 -9.74 -13.79
CA THR A 88 5.76 -9.88 -13.86
C THR A 88 6.16 -10.94 -14.87
N ALA A 89 5.52 -12.13 -14.82
CA ALA A 89 5.79 -13.20 -15.77
C ALA A 89 5.47 -12.77 -17.21
N ALA A 90 4.33 -12.10 -17.42
CA ALA A 90 3.94 -11.55 -18.71
C ALA A 90 4.97 -10.52 -19.20
N ALA A 91 5.31 -9.52 -18.39
CA ALA A 91 6.30 -8.49 -18.75
C ALA A 91 7.67 -9.09 -19.13
N ARG A 92 8.18 -10.05 -18.34
CA ARG A 92 9.46 -10.73 -18.61
C ARG A 92 9.42 -11.53 -19.91
N SER A 93 8.28 -12.16 -20.24
CA SER A 93 8.14 -12.96 -21.46
C SER A 93 8.18 -12.15 -22.77
N LEU A 94 7.94 -10.83 -22.68
CA LEU A 94 7.81 -9.95 -23.85
C LEU A 94 9.15 -9.39 -24.33
N GLY A 95 10.22 -9.52 -23.54
CA GLY A 95 11.53 -8.97 -23.85
C GLY A 95 11.45 -7.47 -24.18
N GLY A 96 11.93 -7.09 -25.37
CA GLY A 96 11.85 -5.71 -25.85
C GLY A 96 10.43 -5.15 -25.95
N ASN A 97 9.39 -5.97 -26.12
CA ASN A 97 8.01 -5.48 -26.16
C ASN A 97 7.38 -5.30 -24.77
N GLY A 98 8.18 -5.41 -23.70
CA GLY A 98 7.71 -5.39 -22.32
C GLY A 98 7.30 -4.02 -21.80
N SER A 99 7.61 -2.91 -22.49
CA SER A 99 7.39 -1.53 -22.01
C SER A 99 5.93 -1.22 -21.68
N ILE A 100 5.03 -1.67 -22.56
CA ILE A 100 3.59 -1.57 -22.41
C ILE A 100 2.91 -2.67 -23.23
N TYR A 101 1.91 -3.33 -22.64
CA TYR A 101 1.10 -4.35 -23.30
C TYR A 101 -0.33 -4.28 -22.78
N ALA A 102 -1.30 -4.89 -23.45
CA ALA A 102 -2.70 -4.83 -23.03
C ALA A 102 -3.23 -6.19 -22.59
N LEU A 103 -4.04 -6.19 -21.53
CA LEU A 103 -4.88 -7.31 -21.14
C LEU A 103 -6.31 -7.02 -21.56
N TRP A 104 -6.97 -7.99 -22.19
CA TRP A 104 -8.42 -8.00 -22.34
C TRP A 104 -9.06 -8.60 -21.10
N MET A 105 -9.97 -7.90 -20.42
CA MET A 105 -10.68 -8.42 -19.24
C MET A 105 -12.12 -7.93 -19.22
N ALA A 106 -13.10 -8.85 -19.25
CA ALA A 106 -14.53 -8.56 -19.17
C ALA A 106 -14.97 -7.38 -20.06
N ASN A 107 -14.68 -7.46 -21.37
CA ASN A 107 -15.00 -6.44 -22.38
C ASN A 107 -14.31 -5.07 -22.21
N SER A 108 -13.19 -5.01 -21.51
CA SER A 108 -12.37 -3.80 -21.42
C SER A 108 -10.90 -4.11 -21.70
N LYS A 109 -10.19 -3.11 -22.24
CA LYS A 109 -8.76 -3.18 -22.54
C LYS A 109 -7.97 -2.46 -21.46
N HIS A 110 -6.96 -3.14 -20.92
CA HIS A 110 -6.15 -2.70 -19.79
C HIS A 110 -4.70 -2.60 -20.20
N ASN A 111 -4.22 -1.38 -20.47
CA ASN A 111 -2.85 -1.09 -20.85
C ASN A 111 -1.95 -1.18 -19.61
N VAL A 112 -1.16 -2.24 -19.52
CA VAL A 112 -0.17 -2.50 -18.47
C VAL A 112 1.14 -1.79 -18.82
N VAL A 113 1.53 -0.80 -18.02
CA VAL A 113 2.73 0.01 -18.20
C VAL A 113 3.80 -0.43 -17.20
N THR A 114 4.99 -0.80 -17.68
CA THR A 114 6.04 -1.39 -16.82
C THR A 114 7.30 -0.55 -16.72
N VAL A 115 7.46 0.48 -17.57
CA VAL A 115 8.67 1.30 -17.63
C VAL A 115 8.48 2.70 -17.01
N PRO A 116 9.51 3.26 -16.35
CA PRO A 116 9.44 4.55 -15.67
C PRO A 116 9.05 5.75 -16.53
N SER A 117 9.56 5.86 -17.76
CA SER A 117 9.31 7.00 -18.66
C SER A 117 7.83 7.18 -18.99
N LEU A 118 7.16 6.09 -19.36
CA LEU A 118 5.73 6.06 -19.63
C LEU A 118 4.91 6.31 -18.35
N ALA A 119 5.26 5.63 -17.25
CA ALA A 119 4.57 5.80 -15.98
C ALA A 119 4.68 7.24 -15.45
N LYS A 120 5.84 7.89 -15.62
CA LYS A 120 6.07 9.29 -15.24
C LYS A 120 5.17 10.23 -16.04
N GLN A 121 5.05 10.07 -17.36
CA GLN A 121 4.15 10.88 -18.17
C GLN A 121 2.70 10.73 -17.71
N ILE A 122 2.23 9.50 -17.58
CA ILE A 122 0.83 9.22 -17.20
C ILE A 122 0.52 9.76 -15.81
N LEU A 123 1.41 9.54 -14.83
CA LEU A 123 1.11 9.85 -13.44
C LEU A 123 1.49 11.27 -13.02
N MET A 124 2.55 11.85 -13.57
CA MET A 124 3.10 13.12 -13.07
C MET A 124 2.72 14.31 -13.94
N ASP A 125 2.31 14.09 -15.18
CA ASP A 125 1.76 15.15 -16.01
C ASP A 125 0.32 15.46 -15.57
N ARG A 126 0.09 16.70 -15.13
CA ARG A 126 -1.23 17.17 -14.68
C ARG A 126 -2.23 17.34 -15.83
N SER A 127 -1.74 17.37 -17.07
CA SER A 127 -2.56 17.47 -18.28
C SER A 127 -3.01 16.12 -18.84
N SER A 128 -2.47 15.00 -18.32
CA SER A 128 -2.91 13.67 -18.72
C SER A 128 -4.43 13.51 -18.51
N PRO A 129 -5.21 13.19 -19.56
CA PRO A 129 -6.67 13.07 -19.46
C PRO A 129 -7.02 11.71 -18.86
N ILE A 130 -6.80 11.57 -17.56
CA ILE A 130 -7.01 10.32 -16.82
C ILE A 130 -7.78 10.54 -15.53
N THR A 131 -8.62 9.57 -15.18
CA THR A 131 -9.44 9.59 -13.97
C THR A 131 -9.37 8.27 -13.19
N MET A 132 -9.81 8.31 -11.93
CA MET A 132 -9.97 7.16 -11.04
C MET A 132 -11.35 7.15 -10.37
N GLU A 133 -12.23 8.10 -10.72
CA GLU A 133 -13.45 8.37 -9.99
C GLU A 133 -14.40 7.17 -9.96
N ASP A 134 -14.65 6.54 -11.10
CA ASP A 134 -15.50 5.34 -11.18
C ASP A 134 -14.99 4.19 -10.32
N PHE A 135 -13.67 4.01 -10.27
CA PHE A 135 -13.06 3.02 -9.39
C PHE A 135 -13.28 3.38 -7.92
N ILE A 136 -13.13 4.65 -7.55
CA ILE A 136 -13.40 5.11 -6.17
C ILE A 136 -14.87 4.91 -5.82
N TYR A 137 -15.81 5.28 -6.69
CA TYR A 137 -17.24 5.02 -6.45
C TYR A 137 -17.54 3.53 -6.28
N HIS A 138 -16.90 2.67 -7.08
CA HIS A 138 -17.03 1.23 -6.93
C HIS A 138 -16.51 0.74 -5.57
N VAL A 139 -15.35 1.22 -5.12
CA VAL A 139 -14.78 0.90 -3.80
C VAL A 139 -15.70 1.38 -2.68
N MET A 140 -16.22 2.61 -2.75
CA MET A 140 -17.13 3.14 -1.72
C MET A 140 -18.43 2.32 -1.64
N LYS A 141 -18.97 1.91 -2.80
CA LYS A 141 -20.18 1.09 -2.85
C LYS A 141 -19.96 -0.32 -2.31
N THR A 142 -18.88 -0.98 -2.71
CA THR A 142 -18.70 -2.42 -2.48
C THR A 142 -17.92 -2.73 -1.21
N PHE A 143 -16.81 -2.03 -0.98
CA PHE A 143 -15.98 -2.20 0.21
C PHE A 143 -16.56 -1.47 1.42
N TRP A 144 -16.95 -0.20 1.28
CA TRP A 144 -17.53 0.57 2.39
C TRP A 144 -19.03 0.39 2.55
N GLY A 145 -19.72 -0.20 1.58
CA GLY A 145 -21.17 -0.39 1.66
C GLY A 145 -21.90 0.93 1.85
N ASP A 146 -21.46 2.00 1.17
CA ASP A 146 -21.98 3.35 1.36
C ASP A 146 -23.41 3.56 0.82
N GLY A 147 -23.96 2.57 0.10
CA GLY A 147 -25.29 2.65 -0.50
C GLY A 147 -25.40 3.70 -1.61
N GLY A 148 -24.28 4.18 -2.16
CA GLY A 148 -24.24 5.28 -3.13
C GLY A 148 -24.20 6.67 -2.48
N ALA A 149 -24.04 6.77 -1.15
CA ALA A 149 -23.99 8.05 -0.45
C ALA A 149 -22.89 8.98 -0.97
N ILE A 150 -21.70 8.46 -1.26
CA ILE A 150 -20.60 9.28 -1.81
C ILE A 150 -20.92 9.74 -3.23
N ARG A 151 -21.55 8.89 -4.05
CA ARG A 151 -21.94 9.24 -5.42
C ARG A 151 -23.05 10.28 -5.49
N ALA A 152 -23.86 10.40 -4.44
CA ALA A 152 -24.94 11.38 -4.35
C ALA A 152 -24.44 12.80 -4.03
N ILE A 153 -23.20 12.96 -3.54
CA ILE A 153 -22.59 14.26 -3.29
C ILE A 153 -22.23 14.92 -4.62
N ASP A 154 -22.49 16.21 -4.75
CA ASP A 154 -22.06 17.00 -5.91
C ASP A 154 -20.55 16.80 -6.16
N PRO A 155 -20.13 16.40 -7.38
CA PRO A 155 -18.72 16.15 -7.69
C PRO A 155 -17.79 17.33 -7.40
N ALA A 156 -18.25 18.58 -7.55
CA ALA A 156 -17.46 19.75 -7.24
C ALA A 156 -17.16 19.87 -5.73
N HIS A 157 -18.10 19.46 -4.87
CA HIS A 157 -17.86 19.40 -3.43
C HIS A 157 -17.00 18.19 -3.03
N LEU A 158 -17.29 17.02 -3.60
CA LEU A 158 -16.57 15.78 -3.29
C LEU A 158 -15.09 15.88 -3.67
N TRP A 159 -14.80 16.22 -4.92
CA TRP A 159 -13.44 16.30 -5.45
C TRP A 159 -12.75 17.64 -5.18
N GLY A 160 -13.54 18.70 -4.94
CA GLY A 160 -13.06 20.00 -4.50
C GLY A 160 -12.81 20.03 -3.00
N ASN A 161 -13.77 20.48 -2.20
CA ASN A 161 -13.55 20.78 -0.79
C ASN A 161 -13.24 19.52 0.05
N ILE A 162 -14.04 18.45 -0.06
CA ILE A 162 -13.93 17.26 0.80
C ILE A 162 -12.60 16.54 0.56
N HIS A 163 -12.30 16.18 -0.69
CA HIS A 163 -11.02 15.56 -1.03
C HIS A 163 -9.85 16.55 -0.95
N GLY A 164 -10.10 17.83 -1.22
CA GLY A 164 -9.13 18.91 -1.16
C GLY A 164 -8.48 19.09 0.21
N VAL A 165 -9.23 18.88 1.31
CA VAL A 165 -8.67 18.91 2.68
C VAL A 165 -7.47 17.98 2.81
N LEU A 166 -7.52 16.78 2.20
CA LEU A 166 -6.43 15.82 2.28
C LEU A 166 -5.15 16.34 1.64
N SER A 167 -5.24 17.21 0.63
CA SER A 167 -4.03 17.82 0.04
C SER A 167 -3.32 18.75 1.04
N GLY A 168 -4.00 19.22 2.09
CA GLY A 168 -3.40 19.88 3.24
C GLY A 168 -2.42 18.98 4.00
N MET A 169 -2.62 17.66 4.00
CA MET A 169 -1.73 16.70 4.69
C MET A 169 -0.32 16.62 4.09
N LEU A 170 -0.15 17.09 2.84
CA LEU A 170 1.16 17.19 2.19
C LEU A 170 1.95 18.43 2.63
N ARG A 171 1.29 19.40 3.27
CA ARG A 171 1.92 20.66 3.70
C ARG A 171 2.71 20.45 4.98
N GLU A 172 3.88 21.08 5.06
CA GLU A 172 4.77 20.96 6.22
C GLU A 172 4.08 21.38 7.54
N SER A 173 3.21 22.39 7.50
CA SER A 173 2.47 22.85 8.67
C SER A 173 1.59 21.76 9.31
N PHE A 174 0.89 20.95 8.49
CA PHE A 174 0.13 19.82 9.01
C PHE A 174 1.06 18.73 9.54
N VAL A 175 2.09 18.40 8.75
CA VAL A 175 3.05 17.35 9.11
C VAL A 175 3.72 17.65 10.43
N THR A 176 4.20 18.88 10.66
CA THR A 176 4.86 19.29 11.90
C THR A 176 3.94 19.15 13.12
N THR A 177 2.67 19.55 13.02
CA THR A 177 1.72 19.42 14.14
C THR A 177 1.37 17.96 14.40
N ALA A 178 0.96 17.21 13.37
CA ALA A 178 0.54 15.81 13.52
C ALA A 178 1.70 14.92 13.97
N ILE A 179 2.90 15.12 13.41
CA ILE A 179 4.08 14.34 13.80
C ILE A 179 4.52 14.66 15.22
N LYS A 180 4.36 15.90 15.70
CA LYS A 180 4.68 16.24 17.09
C LYS A 180 3.83 15.41 18.06
N VAL A 181 2.52 15.36 17.86
CA VAL A 181 1.62 14.54 18.69
C VAL A 181 2.00 13.06 18.61
N THR A 182 2.34 12.57 17.41
CA THR A 182 2.81 11.18 17.24
C THR A 182 4.14 10.94 17.98
N VAL A 183 5.09 11.88 17.92
CA VAL A 183 6.37 11.80 18.65
C VAL A 183 6.12 11.72 20.14
N ASP A 184 5.30 12.62 20.71
CA ASP A 184 5.00 12.64 22.14
C ASP A 184 4.41 11.29 22.58
N MET A 185 3.43 10.76 21.85
CA MET A 185 2.84 9.45 22.13
C MET A 185 3.82 8.28 21.99
N VAL A 186 4.68 8.29 20.97
CA VAL A 186 5.70 7.24 20.77
C VAL A 186 6.74 7.29 21.88
N GLN A 187 7.19 8.49 22.27
CA GLN A 187 8.15 8.69 23.35
C GLN A 187 7.64 8.10 24.67
N GLU A 188 6.37 8.33 24.99
CA GLU A 188 5.73 7.86 26.22
C GLU A 188 5.35 6.37 26.17
N ARG A 189 4.85 5.87 25.04
CA ARG A 189 4.21 4.55 24.98
C ARG A 189 5.13 3.42 24.54
N THR A 190 6.25 3.70 23.88
CA THR A 190 7.14 2.62 23.35
C THR A 190 7.68 1.71 24.45
N TRP A 191 7.93 2.26 25.65
CA TRP A 191 8.31 1.48 26.83
C TRP A 191 7.25 0.42 27.20
N ASN A 192 5.97 0.76 27.03
CA ASN A 192 4.81 -0.11 27.29
C ASN A 192 4.27 -0.79 26.03
N MET A 193 5.05 -0.87 24.95
CA MET A 193 4.67 -1.73 23.81
C MET A 193 4.39 -3.16 24.28
N ILE A 194 5.20 -3.65 25.23
CA ILE A 194 4.83 -4.73 26.15
C ILE A 194 4.97 -4.16 27.56
N SER A 195 3.93 -4.23 28.38
CA SER A 195 3.85 -3.68 29.73
C SER A 195 4.56 -4.53 30.78
N GLY A 196 4.71 -5.83 30.51
CA GLY A 196 5.11 -6.82 31.51
C GLY A 196 3.94 -7.38 32.32
N ALA A 197 2.69 -7.03 32.00
CA ALA A 197 1.51 -7.60 32.64
C ALA A 197 1.35 -9.10 32.31
N VAL A 198 1.21 -9.92 33.36
CA VAL A 198 0.97 -11.38 33.22
C VAL A 198 -0.52 -11.65 32.95
N SER A 199 -1.39 -10.89 33.59
CA SER A 199 -2.84 -11.01 33.42
C SER A 199 -3.29 -10.33 32.13
N PRO A 200 -4.06 -10.99 31.25
CA PRO A 200 -4.64 -10.36 30.06
C PRO A 200 -5.56 -9.17 30.36
N VAL A 201 -6.10 -9.08 31.58
CA VAL A 201 -6.94 -7.95 32.02
C VAL A 201 -6.12 -6.66 32.16
N ASP A 202 -4.86 -6.78 32.58
CA ASP A 202 -3.95 -5.66 32.79
C ASP A 202 -3.13 -5.34 31.51
N GLN A 203 -3.18 -6.22 30.51
CA GLN A 203 -2.56 -5.99 29.22
C GLN A 203 -3.33 -4.93 28.42
N SER A 204 -2.61 -4.16 27.63
CA SER A 204 -3.19 -3.35 26.57
C SER A 204 -3.85 -4.21 25.49
N ILE A 205 -4.67 -3.60 24.63
CA ILE A 205 -5.30 -4.36 23.54
C ILE A 205 -4.27 -4.88 22.54
N TRP A 206 -3.21 -4.10 22.24
CA TRP A 206 -2.18 -4.53 21.30
C TRP A 206 -1.36 -5.71 21.84
N GLU A 207 -1.12 -5.78 23.15
CA GLU A 207 -0.49 -6.95 23.78
C GLU A 207 -1.36 -8.20 23.64
N ARG A 208 -2.67 -8.09 23.94
CA ARG A 208 -3.60 -9.22 23.77
C ARG A 208 -3.66 -9.70 22.33
N GLN A 209 -3.76 -8.78 21.38
CA GLN A 209 -3.79 -9.12 19.96
C GLN A 209 -2.44 -9.66 19.46
N GLY A 210 -1.34 -9.20 20.06
CA GLY A 210 0.01 -9.71 19.85
C GLY A 210 0.28 -11.06 20.52
N ASN A 211 -0.69 -11.67 21.20
CA ASN A 211 -0.52 -12.89 21.99
C ASN A 211 0.70 -12.80 22.91
N VAL A 212 0.82 -11.69 23.66
CA VAL A 212 1.97 -11.43 24.54
C VAL A 212 1.89 -12.32 25.77
N GLU A 213 2.94 -13.11 25.98
CA GLU A 213 3.10 -14.01 27.12
C GLU A 213 4.37 -13.64 27.88
N ILE A 214 4.24 -13.35 29.18
CA ILE A 214 5.39 -13.05 30.04
C ILE A 214 5.95 -14.36 30.59
N LEU A 215 7.14 -14.75 30.15
CA LEU A 215 7.78 -16.01 30.53
C LEU A 215 8.50 -15.92 31.86
N SER A 216 9.13 -14.78 32.13
CA SER A 216 9.85 -14.54 33.37
C SER A 216 9.83 -13.06 33.73
N LYS A 217 9.92 -12.79 35.03
CA LYS A 217 10.14 -11.45 35.59
C LYS A 217 11.35 -11.50 36.51
N GLY A 218 12.21 -10.51 36.38
CA GLY A 218 13.29 -10.27 37.31
C GLY A 218 12.90 -9.27 38.39
N LYS A 219 13.88 -8.53 38.89
CA LYS A 219 13.75 -7.76 40.15
C LYS A 219 13.36 -6.29 39.95
N SER A 220 13.62 -5.72 38.77
CA SER A 220 13.27 -4.33 38.42
C SER A 220 12.02 -4.26 37.55
N ASP A 221 11.38 -3.09 37.55
CA ASP A 221 10.31 -2.77 36.62
C ASP A 221 10.87 -2.69 35.19
N GLY A 222 10.47 -3.64 34.34
CA GLY A 222 10.99 -3.80 32.98
C GLY A 222 11.94 -4.96 32.74
N ASP A 223 12.42 -5.60 33.81
CA ASP A 223 13.19 -6.85 33.70
C ASP A 223 12.23 -8.03 33.50
N PHE A 224 11.91 -8.32 32.24
CA PHE A 224 11.13 -9.49 31.87
C PHE A 224 11.54 -10.04 30.51
N ILE A 225 11.15 -11.28 30.28
CA ILE A 225 11.20 -11.92 28.96
C ILE A 225 9.77 -12.18 28.53
N ALA A 226 9.39 -11.64 27.37
CA ALA A 226 8.08 -11.86 26.77
C ALA A 226 8.20 -12.63 25.46
N GLU A 227 7.21 -13.43 25.11
CA GLU A 227 7.03 -13.92 23.75
C GLU A 227 5.79 -13.28 23.12
N ALA A 228 5.89 -12.89 21.85
CA ALA A 228 4.85 -12.16 21.13
C ALA A 228 4.83 -12.53 19.63
N SER A 229 3.68 -12.34 19.00
CA SER A 229 3.47 -12.42 17.56
C SER A 229 3.77 -11.03 17.01
N LEU A 230 4.91 -10.88 16.31
CA LEU A 230 5.51 -9.58 16.04
C LEU A 230 4.61 -8.68 15.17
N MET A 231 4.02 -9.24 14.11
CA MET A 231 3.17 -8.46 13.20
C MET A 231 1.92 -7.89 13.89
N PRO A 232 1.07 -8.68 14.55
CA PRO A 232 -0.08 -8.11 15.25
C PRO A 232 0.36 -7.13 16.35
N LEU A 233 1.39 -7.45 17.14
CA LEU A 233 1.86 -6.53 18.18
C LEU A 233 2.19 -5.14 17.62
N ILE A 234 3.04 -5.06 16.58
CA ILE A 234 3.40 -3.80 15.91
C ILE A 234 2.15 -3.14 15.31
N ARG A 235 1.36 -3.89 14.54
CA ARG A 235 0.20 -3.36 13.82
C ARG A 235 -0.82 -2.70 14.75
N TYR A 236 -1.13 -3.34 15.89
CA TYR A 236 -2.11 -2.81 16.83
C TYR A 236 -1.52 -1.66 17.67
N PHE A 237 -0.24 -1.73 18.04
CA PHE A 237 0.42 -0.64 18.77
C PHE A 237 0.50 0.64 17.93
N VAL A 238 0.96 0.54 16.68
CA VAL A 238 1.04 1.68 15.76
C VAL A 238 -0.36 2.18 15.44
N GLY A 239 -1.30 1.29 15.12
CA GLY A 239 -2.66 1.68 14.74
C GLY A 239 -3.44 2.37 15.85
N ASP A 240 -3.21 2.01 17.12
CA ASP A 240 -3.78 2.70 18.29
C ASP A 240 -3.33 4.16 18.35
N ILE A 241 -2.01 4.39 18.24
CA ILE A 241 -1.42 5.72 18.28
C ILE A 241 -1.83 6.54 17.06
N ALA A 242 -1.68 6.00 15.85
CA ALA A 242 -2.00 6.70 14.61
C ALA A 242 -3.48 7.09 14.53
N THR A 243 -4.38 6.24 15.03
CA THR A 243 -5.82 6.53 15.06
C THR A 243 -6.15 7.59 16.11
N THR A 244 -5.52 7.53 17.30
CA THR A 244 -5.64 8.57 18.33
C THR A 244 -5.24 9.93 17.80
N VAL A 245 -4.11 10.04 17.08
CA VAL A 245 -3.61 11.29 16.50
C VAL A 245 -4.62 11.96 15.57
N LEU A 246 -5.48 11.18 14.89
CA LEU A 246 -6.47 11.73 13.97
C LEU A 246 -7.84 11.99 14.61
N PHE A 247 -8.34 11.01 15.37
CA PHE A 247 -9.73 10.99 15.85
C PHE A 247 -9.88 11.36 17.33
N GLY A 248 -8.77 11.52 18.06
CA GLY A 248 -8.76 11.84 19.48
C GLY A 248 -8.80 10.60 20.38
N LYS A 249 -8.45 10.80 21.66
CA LYS A 249 -8.36 9.76 22.69
C LYS A 249 -9.70 9.12 22.98
N ASP A 250 -10.75 9.93 23.13
CA ASP A 250 -12.10 9.44 23.43
C ASP A 250 -12.63 8.51 22.32
N PHE A 251 -12.19 8.69 21.07
CA PHE A 251 -12.54 7.76 19.99
C PHE A 251 -12.03 6.34 20.23
N MET A 252 -10.77 6.22 20.66
CA MET A 252 -10.16 4.92 20.94
C MET A 252 -10.73 4.29 22.21
N GLU A 253 -10.98 5.09 23.25
CA GLU A 253 -11.59 4.61 24.50
C GLU A 253 -13.02 4.11 24.30
N ASN A 254 -13.80 4.81 23.48
CA ASN A 254 -15.17 4.42 23.15
C ASN A 254 -15.26 3.23 22.22
N ASN A 255 -14.22 2.99 21.42
CA ASN A 255 -14.21 1.97 20.38
C ASN A 255 -12.96 1.09 20.51
N PRO A 256 -12.78 0.35 21.62
CA PRO A 256 -11.56 -0.41 21.86
C PRO A 256 -11.31 -1.46 20.76
N ASN A 257 -12.37 -1.96 20.10
CA ASN A 257 -12.26 -2.93 19.02
C ASN A 257 -12.15 -2.32 17.61
N ILE A 258 -11.96 -1.00 17.46
CA ILE A 258 -11.91 -0.35 16.14
C ILE A 258 -10.80 -0.93 15.26
N MET A 259 -9.62 -1.16 15.83
CA MET A 259 -8.50 -1.75 15.09
C MET A 259 -8.76 -3.23 14.76
N PRO A 260 -9.21 -4.08 15.70
CA PRO A 260 -9.61 -5.45 15.37
C PRO A 260 -10.66 -5.53 14.25
N ASP A 261 -11.65 -4.65 14.30
CA ASP A 261 -12.70 -4.58 13.28
C ASP A 261 -12.13 -4.17 11.91
N LEU A 262 -11.24 -3.17 11.89
CA LEU A 262 -10.55 -2.72 10.68
C LEU A 262 -9.82 -3.88 10.00
N TRP A 263 -9.06 -4.66 10.76
CA TRP A 263 -8.30 -5.79 10.20
C TRP A 263 -9.19 -6.95 9.82
N GLN A 264 -10.26 -7.23 10.58
CA GLN A 264 -11.24 -8.24 10.20
C GLN A 264 -11.91 -7.89 8.86
N MET A 265 -12.28 -6.63 8.66
CA MET A 265 -12.81 -6.13 7.38
C MET A 265 -11.79 -6.29 6.24
N ASP A 266 -10.55 -5.84 6.46
CA ASP A 266 -9.48 -5.83 5.45
C ASP A 266 -9.11 -7.23 4.94
N THR A 267 -9.25 -8.28 5.77
CA THR A 267 -8.95 -9.67 5.36
C THR A 267 -9.71 -10.15 4.12
N ARG A 268 -10.83 -9.50 3.79
CA ARG A 268 -11.69 -9.82 2.64
C ARG A 268 -11.78 -8.69 1.63
N PHE A 269 -10.85 -7.74 1.62
CA PHE A 269 -10.83 -6.61 0.68
C PHE A 269 -11.13 -7.02 -0.78
N ASN A 270 -10.42 -8.02 -1.32
CA ASN A 270 -10.64 -8.48 -2.69
C ASN A 270 -12.05 -9.05 -2.93
N LEU A 271 -12.64 -9.74 -1.95
CA LEU A 271 -14.01 -10.26 -2.06
C LEU A 271 -15.06 -9.16 -1.93
N PHE A 272 -14.80 -8.14 -1.10
CA PHE A 272 -15.64 -6.95 -1.11
C PHE A 272 -15.61 -6.27 -2.48
N LEU A 273 -14.43 -6.07 -3.08
CA LEU A 273 -14.30 -5.44 -4.38
C LEU A 273 -15.05 -6.16 -5.52
N THR A 274 -15.25 -7.48 -5.44
CA THR A 274 -16.07 -8.20 -6.44
C THR A 274 -17.57 -7.99 -6.23
N GLY A 275 -17.99 -7.32 -5.15
CA GLY A 275 -19.39 -7.17 -4.76
C GLY A 275 -19.95 -8.42 -4.10
N ALA A 276 -19.11 -9.28 -3.50
CA ALA A 276 -19.57 -10.49 -2.83
C ALA A 276 -20.59 -10.15 -1.72
N PRO A 277 -21.75 -10.84 -1.67
CA PRO A 277 -22.78 -10.56 -0.69
C PRO A 277 -22.35 -11.01 0.71
N SER A 278 -22.97 -10.43 1.75
CA SER A 278 -22.64 -10.70 3.16
C SER A 278 -22.86 -12.15 3.60
N TRP A 279 -23.75 -12.89 2.91
CA TRP A 279 -23.99 -14.31 3.14
C TRP A 279 -22.96 -15.23 2.48
N PHE A 280 -22.10 -14.71 1.59
CA PHE A 280 -21.06 -15.50 0.96
C PHE A 280 -20.09 -16.07 2.01
N PRO A 281 -19.60 -17.32 1.88
CA PRO A 281 -18.74 -17.94 2.88
C PRO A 281 -17.54 -17.06 3.27
N GLY A 282 -17.42 -16.77 4.57
CA GLY A 282 -16.35 -15.93 5.12
C GLY A 282 -16.59 -14.42 5.07
N MET A 283 -17.73 -13.93 4.54
CA MET A 283 -18.07 -12.50 4.49
C MET A 283 -18.86 -12.00 5.70
N GLY A 284 -19.60 -12.85 6.40
CA GLY A 284 -20.50 -12.41 7.48
C GLY A 284 -19.80 -11.66 8.62
N GLY A 285 -18.63 -12.13 9.08
CA GLY A 285 -17.82 -11.44 10.09
C GLY A 285 -17.26 -10.09 9.59
N PRO A 286 -16.50 -10.08 8.48
CA PRO A 286 -15.98 -8.86 7.85
C PRO A 286 -17.05 -7.81 7.52
N ALA A 287 -18.23 -8.22 7.04
CA ALA A 287 -19.33 -7.29 6.76
C ALA A 287 -19.88 -6.65 8.04
N LYS A 288 -20.00 -7.41 9.14
CA LYS A 288 -20.39 -6.85 10.45
C LYS A 288 -19.31 -5.92 11.02
N ALA A 289 -18.03 -6.26 10.83
CA ALA A 289 -16.91 -5.41 11.24
C ALA A 289 -16.95 -4.05 10.52
N ARG A 290 -17.18 -4.06 9.21
CA ARG A 290 -17.40 -2.83 8.44
C ARG A 290 -18.51 -1.97 9.03
N GLU A 291 -19.68 -2.55 9.33
CA GLU A 291 -20.78 -1.76 9.89
C GLU A 291 -20.46 -1.18 11.26
N ARG A 292 -19.72 -1.89 12.12
CA ARG A 292 -19.24 -1.35 13.41
C ARG A 292 -18.28 -0.17 13.23
N ILE A 293 -17.36 -0.25 12.26
CA ILE A 293 -16.46 0.87 11.94
C ILE A 293 -17.26 2.08 11.47
N VAL A 294 -18.19 1.88 10.53
CA VAL A 294 -19.00 2.98 10.00
C VAL A 294 -19.86 3.61 11.10
N GLN A 295 -20.44 2.81 11.99
CA GLN A 295 -21.18 3.29 13.15
C GLN A 295 -20.30 4.10 14.11
N ALA A 296 -19.11 3.60 14.47
CA ALA A 296 -18.19 4.29 15.36
C ALA A 296 -17.79 5.69 14.84
N ILE A 297 -17.58 5.79 13.53
CA ILE A 297 -17.22 7.07 12.89
C ILE A 297 -18.42 8.00 12.83
N ASP A 298 -19.62 7.49 12.57
CA ASP A 298 -20.84 8.31 12.61
C ASP A 298 -21.09 8.88 14.01
N GLU A 299 -21.01 8.04 15.06
CA GLU A 299 -21.15 8.46 16.46
C GLU A 299 -20.12 9.54 16.84
N HIS A 300 -18.86 9.37 16.42
CA HIS A 300 -17.80 10.36 16.59
C HIS A 300 -18.12 11.69 15.90
N HIS A 301 -18.57 11.63 14.64
CA HIS A 301 -18.86 12.84 13.87
C HIS A 301 -20.08 13.59 14.40
N GLN A 302 -21.09 12.88 14.87
CA GLN A 302 -22.24 13.50 15.53
C GLN A 302 -21.83 14.24 16.80
N ALA A 303 -20.95 13.66 17.61
CA ALA A 303 -20.36 14.34 18.77
C ALA A 303 -19.51 15.54 18.35
N LEU A 304 -18.71 15.39 17.30
CA LEU A 304 -17.87 16.47 16.76
C LEU A 304 -18.71 17.65 16.28
N PHE A 305 -19.82 17.41 15.58
CA PHE A 305 -20.72 18.48 15.15
C PHE A 305 -21.31 19.25 16.33
N LYS A 306 -21.74 18.56 17.39
CA LYS A 306 -22.22 19.21 18.62
C LYS A 306 -21.13 20.08 19.24
N TYR A 307 -19.92 19.54 19.37
CA TYR A 307 -18.77 20.28 19.91
C TYR A 307 -18.46 21.54 19.10
N LEU A 308 -18.43 21.43 17.77
CA LEU A 308 -18.19 22.56 16.86
C LEU A 308 -19.32 23.61 16.90
N ASP A 309 -20.54 23.20 17.24
CA ASP A 309 -21.69 24.09 17.40
C ASP A 309 -21.82 24.63 18.85
N GLY A 310 -20.82 24.37 19.72
CA GLY A 310 -20.79 24.85 21.11
C GLY A 310 -21.75 24.10 22.06
N GLN A 311 -22.22 22.92 21.66
CA GLN A 311 -23.09 22.05 22.45
C GLN A 311 -22.30 20.94 23.15
N ASP A 312 -22.88 20.37 24.21
CA ASP A 312 -22.33 19.19 24.88
C ASP A 312 -22.29 17.98 23.90
N PRO A 313 -21.10 17.46 23.55
CA PRO A 313 -20.96 16.29 22.68
C PRO A 313 -21.48 14.99 23.32
N GLY A 314 -21.69 15.00 24.64
CA GLY A 314 -22.26 13.90 25.43
C GLY A 314 -21.22 13.22 26.32
N PRO A 315 -21.66 12.39 27.28
CA PRO A 315 -20.83 11.89 28.38
C PRO A 315 -19.73 10.90 27.94
N ARG A 316 -19.81 10.37 26.72
CA ARG A 316 -18.77 9.51 26.14
C ARG A 316 -17.65 10.31 25.46
N TRP A 317 -17.88 11.59 25.14
CA TRP A 317 -17.01 12.42 24.32
C TRP A 317 -16.58 13.64 25.11
N SER A 318 -16.01 13.39 26.28
CA SER A 318 -15.60 14.40 27.26
C SER A 318 -14.52 15.36 26.75
N ASP A 319 -13.66 14.88 25.84
CA ASP A 319 -12.66 15.70 25.14
C ASP A 319 -12.75 15.47 23.64
N MET A 320 -12.99 16.56 22.91
CA MET A 320 -12.98 16.62 21.44
C MET A 320 -11.93 17.63 20.92
N SER A 321 -11.13 18.21 21.82
CA SER A 321 -10.14 19.23 21.49
C SER A 321 -8.87 18.66 20.86
N ASP A 322 -8.63 17.36 21.03
CA ASP A 322 -7.51 16.61 20.47
C ASP A 322 -7.82 15.98 19.09
N VAL A 323 -9.02 16.17 18.55
CA VAL A 323 -9.37 15.75 17.19
C VAL A 323 -8.57 16.57 16.18
N SER A 324 -7.90 15.88 15.24
CA SER A 324 -7.05 16.55 14.26
C SER A 324 -7.81 17.52 13.36
N SER A 325 -7.15 18.61 12.96
CA SER A 325 -7.72 19.60 12.04
C SER A 325 -8.20 19.00 10.72
N VAL A 326 -7.53 17.95 10.20
CA VAL A 326 -7.97 17.27 8.97
C VAL A 326 -9.32 16.58 9.14
N ILE A 327 -9.61 15.99 10.30
CA ILE A 327 -10.92 15.39 10.57
C ILE A 327 -11.97 16.50 10.76
N ILE A 328 -11.63 17.57 11.48
CA ILE A 328 -12.51 18.74 11.67
C ILE A 328 -12.90 19.35 10.33
N ASP A 329 -11.91 19.72 9.51
CA ASP A 329 -12.10 20.36 8.21
C ASP A 329 -12.88 19.46 7.25
N ARG A 330 -12.61 18.15 7.26
CA ARG A 330 -13.37 17.18 6.44
C ARG A 330 -14.81 17.04 6.91
N ALA A 331 -15.05 16.95 8.22
CA ALA A 331 -16.40 16.87 8.76
C ALA A 331 -17.22 18.11 8.39
N GLN A 332 -16.64 19.31 8.52
CA GLN A 332 -17.25 20.56 8.07
C GLN A 332 -17.53 20.56 6.56
N ALA A 333 -16.58 20.09 5.74
CA ALA A 333 -16.76 20.00 4.29
C ALA A 333 -17.88 19.04 3.89
N PHE A 334 -18.00 17.88 4.54
CA PHE A 334 -19.12 16.95 4.32
C PHE A 334 -20.46 17.57 4.73
N ARG A 335 -20.51 18.25 5.89
CA ARG A 335 -21.71 18.96 6.37
C ARG A 335 -22.13 20.06 5.40
N ALA A 336 -21.18 20.88 4.93
CA ALA A 336 -21.43 21.95 3.97
C ALA A 336 -21.91 21.44 2.60
N ALA A 337 -21.46 20.26 2.19
CA ALA A 337 -21.90 19.60 0.96
C ALA A 337 -23.28 18.93 1.06
N GLY A 338 -23.95 18.98 2.23
CA GLY A 338 -25.23 18.31 2.45
C GLY A 338 -25.12 16.78 2.41
N SER A 339 -23.95 16.21 2.75
CA SER A 339 -23.75 14.77 2.80
C SER A 339 -24.76 14.12 3.74
N SER A 340 -25.13 12.86 3.47
CA SER A 340 -25.85 12.03 4.44
C SER A 340 -24.89 11.48 5.52
N PRO A 341 -25.42 10.97 6.65
CA PRO A 341 -24.60 10.32 7.66
C PRO A 341 -23.71 9.20 7.16
N ARG A 342 -24.27 8.37 6.28
CA ARG A 342 -23.52 7.30 5.64
C ARG A 342 -22.37 7.83 4.80
N GLY A 343 -22.53 8.99 4.17
CA GLY A 343 -21.50 9.62 3.34
C GLY A 343 -20.27 10.06 4.14
N TRP A 344 -20.43 10.85 5.21
CA TRP A 344 -19.27 11.25 6.03
C TRP A 344 -18.66 10.08 6.79
N ALA A 345 -19.49 9.16 7.29
CA ALA A 345 -19.01 8.01 8.05
C ALA A 345 -18.16 7.08 7.20
N THR A 346 -18.61 6.76 5.98
CA THR A 346 -17.81 5.92 5.05
C THR A 346 -16.63 6.70 4.45
N GLY A 347 -16.80 7.98 4.15
CA GLY A 347 -15.72 8.83 3.62
C GLY A 347 -14.56 9.05 4.60
N ASN A 348 -14.85 9.18 5.90
CA ASN A 348 -13.82 9.25 6.94
C ASN A 348 -13.38 7.85 7.42
N GLY A 349 -14.21 6.82 7.26
CA GLY A 349 -13.78 5.41 7.36
C GLY A 349 -12.71 5.05 6.35
N ALA A 350 -12.86 5.50 5.10
CA ALA A 350 -11.85 5.33 4.07
C ALA A 350 -10.51 5.97 4.47
N LEU A 351 -10.54 7.11 5.18
CA LEU A 351 -9.33 7.75 5.70
C LEU A 351 -8.70 6.96 6.85
N LEU A 352 -9.50 6.52 7.83
CA LEU A 352 -9.05 5.65 8.93
C LEU A 352 -8.33 4.41 8.40
N TRP A 353 -8.93 3.76 7.41
CA TRP A 353 -8.36 2.58 6.75
C TRP A 353 -7.07 2.91 6.01
N ALA A 354 -7.07 3.94 5.16
CA ALA A 354 -5.91 4.33 4.35
C ALA A 354 -4.66 4.65 5.19
N MET A 355 -4.84 5.25 6.37
CA MET A 355 -3.77 5.57 7.31
C MET A 355 -3.11 4.32 7.89
N ASN A 356 -3.88 3.27 8.12
CA ASN A 356 -3.42 2.10 8.85
C ASN A 356 -2.86 0.98 7.95
N ILE A 357 -3.43 0.77 6.76
CA ILE A 357 -3.16 -0.46 5.97
C ILE A 357 -1.74 -0.58 5.41
N ASN A 358 -1.00 0.52 5.33
CA ASN A 358 0.34 0.55 4.73
C ASN A 358 1.44 0.69 5.77
N ALA A 359 1.42 1.77 6.56
CA ALA A 359 2.49 2.10 7.50
C ALA A 359 2.78 0.97 8.49
N ASN A 360 1.72 0.36 9.05
CA ASN A 360 1.82 -0.75 10.00
C ASN A 360 2.61 -1.94 9.44
N ALA A 361 2.33 -2.34 8.20
CA ALA A 361 3.04 -3.45 7.55
C ALA A 361 4.47 -3.07 7.17
N VAL A 362 4.70 -1.84 6.71
CA VAL A 362 6.05 -1.38 6.37
C VAL A 362 6.95 -1.28 7.61
N ILE A 363 6.42 -0.81 8.75
CA ILE A 363 7.15 -0.80 10.04
C ILE A 363 7.55 -2.22 10.43
N PHE A 364 6.61 -3.17 10.36
CA PHE A 364 6.92 -4.58 10.63
C PHE A 364 8.05 -5.10 9.73
N TRP A 365 7.97 -4.88 8.42
CA TRP A 365 8.99 -5.36 7.50
C TRP A 365 10.34 -4.68 7.70
N MET A 366 10.35 -3.38 7.95
CA MET A 366 11.57 -2.64 8.26
C MET A 366 12.24 -3.19 9.53
N VAL A 367 11.48 -3.40 10.61
CA VAL A 367 11.98 -4.02 11.83
C VAL A 367 12.48 -5.44 11.54
N TRP A 368 11.69 -6.26 10.85
CA TRP A 368 12.08 -7.63 10.50
C TRP A 368 13.41 -7.67 9.73
N TYR A 369 13.56 -6.85 8.67
CA TYR A 369 14.78 -6.80 7.88
C TYR A 369 15.99 -6.28 8.65
N VAL A 370 15.82 -5.28 9.52
CA VAL A 370 16.92 -4.77 10.35
C VAL A 370 17.43 -5.84 11.32
N PHE A 371 16.53 -6.59 11.95
CA PHE A 371 16.90 -7.66 12.88
C PHE A 371 17.37 -8.94 12.18
N SER A 372 16.86 -9.25 10.98
CA SER A 372 17.22 -10.46 10.24
C SER A 372 18.50 -10.33 9.41
N THR A 373 18.91 -9.11 9.07
CA THR A 373 20.08 -8.86 8.23
C THR A 373 21.35 -8.81 9.09
N PRO A 374 22.38 -9.62 8.81
CA PRO A 374 23.63 -9.63 9.58
C PRO A 374 24.22 -8.22 9.72
N SER A 375 24.68 -7.89 10.93
CA SER A 375 25.29 -6.61 11.33
C SER A 375 24.39 -5.36 11.25
N LEU A 376 23.30 -5.39 10.47
CA LEU A 376 22.48 -4.21 10.20
C LEU A 376 21.85 -3.59 11.46
N LEU A 377 21.37 -4.42 12.40
CA LEU A 377 20.83 -3.94 13.68
C LEU A 377 21.83 -3.05 14.42
N GLN A 378 23.10 -3.49 14.51
CA GLN A 378 24.13 -2.74 15.23
C GLN A 378 24.49 -1.45 14.49
N GLU A 379 24.57 -1.49 13.15
CA GLU A 379 24.85 -0.32 12.34
C GLU A 379 23.74 0.73 12.45
N VAL A 380 22.48 0.32 12.34
CA VAL A 380 21.32 1.23 12.49
C VAL A 380 21.25 1.79 13.91
N ARG A 381 21.42 0.97 14.95
CA ARG A 381 21.45 1.45 16.34
C ARG A 381 22.54 2.51 16.53
N ARG A 382 23.76 2.26 16.04
CA ARG A 382 24.86 3.25 16.10
C ARG A 382 24.53 4.55 15.38
N GLU A 383 23.91 4.48 14.20
CA GLU A 383 23.51 5.65 13.42
C GLU A 383 22.47 6.51 14.16
N ILE A 384 21.49 5.89 14.83
CA ILE A 384 20.34 6.60 15.42
C ILE A 384 20.52 6.95 16.89
N THR A 385 21.50 6.36 17.60
CA THR A 385 21.81 6.66 19.01
C THR A 385 21.88 8.16 19.34
N PRO A 386 22.50 9.04 18.52
CA PRO A 386 22.56 10.47 18.84
C PRO A 386 21.18 11.16 18.91
N TYR A 387 20.17 10.59 18.25
CA TYR A 387 18.85 11.17 18.02
C TYR A 387 17.70 10.42 18.71
N VAL A 388 18.00 9.28 19.33
CA VAL A 388 17.08 8.50 20.17
C VAL A 388 17.76 8.23 21.49
N ARG A 389 17.38 9.00 22.52
CA ARG A 389 17.97 8.91 23.85
C ARG A 389 16.98 8.28 24.82
N PHE A 390 17.52 7.49 25.74
CA PHE A 390 16.75 6.96 26.85
C PHE A 390 16.71 8.00 27.96
N HIS A 391 15.51 8.40 28.38
CA HIS A 391 15.30 9.33 29.48
C HIS A 391 14.69 8.59 30.66
N GLN A 392 15.49 8.42 31.71
CA GLN A 392 15.02 7.97 33.01
C GLN A 392 14.50 9.18 33.79
N PRO A 393 13.20 9.24 34.16
CA PRO A 393 12.67 10.32 34.97
C PRO A 393 13.39 10.44 36.31
N ALA A 394 13.49 11.67 36.81
CA ALA A 394 14.05 11.92 38.13
C ALA A 394 13.22 11.22 39.21
N ALA A 395 13.89 10.76 40.27
CA ALA A 395 13.20 10.19 41.42
C ALA A 395 12.34 11.26 42.08
N THR A 396 11.01 11.11 42.04
CA THR A 396 10.05 12.03 42.66
C THR A 396 9.91 11.84 44.17
N GLY A 397 10.55 10.81 44.73
CA GLY A 397 10.37 10.39 46.13
C GLY A 397 9.00 9.74 46.41
N LEU A 398 8.14 9.62 45.40
CA LEU A 398 6.85 8.94 45.50
C LEU A 398 7.03 7.42 45.31
N PRO A 399 6.13 6.60 45.88
CA PRO A 399 6.17 5.14 45.70
C PRO A 399 5.89 4.69 44.26
N ILE A 400 5.26 5.55 43.45
CA ILE A 400 5.02 5.32 42.03
C ILE A 400 6.11 6.05 41.26
N LYS A 401 6.97 5.28 40.58
CA LYS A 401 7.98 5.84 39.69
C LYS A 401 7.35 6.18 38.35
N GLU A 402 7.68 7.34 37.82
CA GLU A 402 7.39 7.64 36.42
C GLU A 402 8.21 6.68 35.55
N GLN A 403 7.59 6.19 34.48
CA GLN A 403 8.22 5.22 33.60
C GLN A 403 9.24 5.92 32.69
N PRO A 404 10.32 5.21 32.30
CA PRO A 404 11.24 5.72 31.30
C PRO A 404 10.55 6.04 29.98
N LYS A 405 11.05 7.08 29.32
CA LYS A 405 10.58 7.49 27.99
C LYS A 405 11.75 7.64 27.03
N LEU A 406 11.44 7.66 25.75
CA LEU A 406 12.41 8.03 24.73
C LEU A 406 12.41 9.54 24.55
N GLU A 407 13.55 10.12 24.21
CA GLU A 407 13.66 11.44 23.59
C GLU A 407 14.08 11.22 22.14
N ILE A 408 13.24 11.65 21.21
CA ILE A 408 13.40 11.37 19.77
C ILE A 408 13.40 12.66 18.97
N ASP A 409 14.49 12.91 18.23
CA ASP A 409 14.57 13.96 17.22
C ASP A 409 14.23 13.37 15.84
N VAL A 410 12.94 13.37 15.50
CA VAL A 410 12.43 12.81 14.22
C VAL A 410 12.97 13.56 13.00
N ALA A 411 13.26 14.86 13.12
CA ALA A 411 13.80 15.64 12.03
C ALA A 411 15.25 15.22 11.73
N ALA A 412 16.06 15.02 12.77
CA ALA A 412 17.41 14.49 12.62
C ALA A 412 17.42 13.03 12.13
N LEU A 413 16.50 12.17 12.61
CA LEU A 413 16.35 10.81 12.08
C LEU A 413 16.07 10.82 10.57
N TRP A 414 15.23 11.74 10.09
CA TRP A 414 14.94 11.83 8.66
C TRP A 414 16.09 12.43 7.83
N GLY A 415 16.77 13.43 8.36
CA GLY A 415 17.78 14.21 7.65
C GLY A 415 19.19 13.63 7.73
N LYS A 416 19.54 12.95 8.83
CA LYS A 416 20.92 12.58 9.18
C LYS A 416 21.16 11.08 9.36
N CYS A 417 20.15 10.23 9.12
CA CYS A 417 20.25 8.77 9.22
C CYS A 417 19.98 8.09 7.87
N PRO A 418 20.92 8.17 6.90
CA PRO A 418 20.75 7.61 5.57
C PRO A 418 20.62 6.07 5.54
N LEU A 419 21.17 5.34 6.51
CA LEU A 419 21.03 3.88 6.60
C LEU A 419 19.61 3.49 7.05
N LEU A 420 19.08 4.14 8.10
CA LEU A 420 17.69 3.96 8.55
C LEU A 420 16.69 4.29 7.43
N LYS A 421 16.86 5.45 6.80
CA LYS A 421 16.01 5.91 5.70
C LYS A 421 16.12 5.01 4.47
N GLY A 422 17.33 4.54 4.16
CA GLY A 422 17.56 3.59 3.08
C GLY A 422 16.93 2.21 3.36
N ALA A 423 16.98 1.72 4.60
CA ALA A 423 16.30 0.50 5.03
C ALA A 423 14.77 0.62 4.90
N PHE A 424 14.20 1.77 5.27
CA PHE A 424 12.78 2.06 5.03
C PHE A 424 12.42 2.04 3.54
N PHE A 425 13.21 2.69 2.68
CA PHE A 425 12.94 2.73 1.24
C PHE A 425 13.04 1.34 0.61
N GLU A 426 14.00 0.53 1.05
CA GLU A 426 14.15 -0.84 0.60
C GLU A 426 13.01 -1.75 1.08
N ALA A 427 12.54 -1.58 2.32
CA ALA A 427 11.35 -2.27 2.81
C ALA A 427 10.11 -1.91 1.97
N MET A 428 9.91 -0.63 1.64
CA MET A 428 8.84 -0.24 0.71
C MET A 428 9.00 -0.85 -0.68
N ARG A 429 10.22 -0.90 -1.23
CA ARG A 429 10.47 -1.46 -2.56
C ARG A 429 10.08 -2.93 -2.63
N LEU A 430 10.39 -3.71 -1.59
CA LEU A 430 10.08 -5.14 -1.55
C LEU A 430 8.63 -5.43 -1.18
N GLU A 431 8.06 -4.64 -0.26
CA GLU A 431 6.83 -5.03 0.44
C GLU A 431 5.63 -4.14 0.14
N ALA A 432 5.78 -3.06 -0.63
CA ALA A 432 4.66 -2.25 -1.12
C ALA A 432 4.53 -2.34 -2.66
N PRO A 433 4.11 -3.49 -3.22
CA PRO A 433 3.92 -3.67 -4.67
C PRO A 433 2.60 -3.05 -5.13
N SER A 434 2.43 -1.74 -4.93
CA SER A 434 1.20 -1.03 -5.23
C SER A 434 0.89 -1.02 -6.75
N MET A 435 -0.37 -0.77 -7.09
CA MET A 435 -0.83 -0.69 -8.47
C MET A 435 -1.59 0.61 -8.67
N SER A 436 -1.15 1.43 -9.62
CA SER A 436 -1.94 2.59 -10.03
C SER A 436 -2.85 2.21 -11.18
N TYR A 437 -4.13 2.46 -10.99
CA TYR A 437 -5.17 2.14 -11.96
C TYR A 437 -5.90 3.41 -12.39
N LYS A 438 -6.13 3.59 -13.69
CA LYS A 438 -6.71 4.81 -14.27
C LYS A 438 -7.59 4.47 -15.47
N MET A 439 -8.57 5.32 -15.75
CA MET A 439 -9.32 5.31 -17.01
C MET A 439 -8.88 6.50 -17.86
N VAL A 440 -8.77 6.28 -19.17
CA VAL A 440 -8.46 7.32 -20.17
C VAL A 440 -9.74 8.09 -20.50
N GLU A 441 -9.72 9.40 -20.29
CA GLU A 441 -10.84 10.30 -20.57
C GLU A 441 -10.86 10.80 -22.00
N ASP A 442 -9.67 11.02 -22.60
CA ASP A 442 -9.49 11.42 -24.00
C ASP A 442 -8.22 10.77 -24.58
N ASP A 443 -8.20 10.58 -25.90
CA ASP A 443 -7.06 9.98 -26.60
C ASP A 443 -5.77 10.79 -26.37
N PHE A 444 -4.68 10.12 -25.98
CA PHE A 444 -3.36 10.76 -25.82
C PHE A 444 -2.20 9.81 -26.09
N VAL A 445 -1.02 10.38 -26.30
CA VAL A 445 0.20 9.64 -26.67
C VAL A 445 1.23 9.73 -25.55
N VAL A 446 1.88 8.60 -25.25
CA VAL A 446 3.01 8.51 -24.32
C VAL A 446 4.27 8.06 -25.04
N TYR A 447 5.42 8.56 -24.61
CA TYR A 447 6.71 8.39 -25.31
C TYR A 447 7.74 7.69 -24.41
N GLU A 448 8.29 6.58 -24.87
CA GLU A 448 9.43 5.95 -24.18
C GLU A 448 10.68 6.84 -24.31
N ASP A 449 11.54 6.86 -23.28
CA ASP A 449 12.83 7.53 -23.36
C ASP A 449 13.95 6.60 -23.84
N GLU A 450 15.11 7.17 -24.18
CA GLU A 450 16.28 6.40 -24.66
C GLU A 450 16.77 5.38 -23.63
N LYS A 451 16.66 5.69 -22.34
CA LYS A 451 17.14 4.83 -21.27
C LYS A 451 16.29 3.57 -21.15
N ASP A 452 14.97 3.72 -21.13
CA ASP A 452 14.03 2.60 -21.03
C ASP A 452 14.08 1.75 -22.31
N ALA A 453 14.19 2.39 -23.48
CA ALA A 453 14.38 1.70 -24.75
C ALA A 453 15.66 0.85 -24.75
N SER A 454 16.78 1.44 -24.33
CA SER A 454 18.07 0.75 -24.21
C SER A 454 18.02 -0.40 -23.20
N ASN A 455 17.41 -0.18 -22.03
CA ASN A 455 17.27 -1.22 -21.01
C ASN A 455 16.49 -2.43 -21.52
N LEU A 456 15.48 -2.19 -22.38
CA LEU A 456 14.70 -3.24 -23.03
C LEU A 456 15.37 -3.84 -24.28
N GLY A 457 16.58 -3.38 -24.64
CA GLY A 457 17.30 -3.85 -25.83
C GLY A 457 16.69 -3.38 -27.16
N LYS A 458 15.92 -2.29 -27.14
CA LYS A 458 15.37 -1.66 -28.35
C LYS A 458 16.42 -0.77 -29.01
N LYS A 459 16.34 -0.63 -30.33
CA LYS A 459 17.20 0.28 -31.12
C LYS A 459 16.79 1.74 -30.99
N GLU A 460 15.50 1.99 -30.85
CA GLU A 460 14.91 3.32 -30.82
C GLU A 460 13.74 3.35 -29.81
N PRO A 461 13.50 4.50 -29.16
CA PRO A 461 12.32 4.67 -28.32
C PRO A 461 11.02 4.62 -29.12
N GLN A 462 9.95 4.19 -28.46
CA GLN A 462 8.63 4.03 -29.09
C GLN A 462 7.58 4.93 -28.42
N SER A 463 6.57 5.33 -29.19
CA SER A 463 5.39 6.04 -28.69
C SER A 463 4.13 5.20 -28.79
N TRP A 464 3.18 5.42 -27.90
CA TRP A 464 1.97 4.61 -27.75
C TRP A 464 0.72 5.48 -27.63
N LEU A 465 -0.30 5.19 -28.45
CA LEU A 465 -1.62 5.79 -28.36
C LEU A 465 -2.46 5.05 -27.31
N LEU A 466 -2.95 5.78 -26.32
CA LEU A 466 -3.92 5.35 -25.32
C LEU A 466 -5.27 5.97 -25.67
N LYS A 467 -6.29 5.14 -25.88
CA LYS A 467 -7.60 5.60 -26.36
C LYS A 467 -8.58 5.83 -25.21
N LYS A 468 -9.50 6.76 -25.41
CA LYS A 468 -10.65 7.03 -24.54
C LYS A 468 -11.40 5.75 -24.18
N GLY A 469 -11.70 5.59 -22.90
CA GLY A 469 -12.39 4.43 -22.34
C GLY A 469 -11.49 3.21 -22.10
N GLU A 470 -10.23 3.22 -22.53
CA GLU A 470 -9.26 2.20 -22.12
C GLU A 470 -8.83 2.42 -20.66
N LEU A 471 -8.44 1.32 -20.00
CA LEU A 471 -7.90 1.34 -18.65
C LEU A 471 -6.38 1.29 -18.70
N ILE A 472 -5.72 1.93 -17.75
CA ILE A 472 -4.27 1.90 -17.56
C ILE A 472 -4.00 1.23 -16.21
N CYS A 473 -3.11 0.25 -16.24
CA CYS A 473 -2.60 -0.45 -15.06
C CYS A 473 -1.09 -0.21 -14.98
N ILE A 474 -0.62 0.38 -13.89
CA ILE A 474 0.81 0.59 -13.63
C ILE A 474 1.16 -0.23 -12.38
N PRO A 475 1.58 -1.50 -12.55
CA PRO A 475 1.95 -2.35 -11.44
C PRO A 475 3.36 -2.01 -10.95
N HIS A 476 3.47 -1.16 -9.92
CA HIS A 476 4.76 -0.69 -9.41
C HIS A 476 5.64 -1.84 -8.92
N GLY A 477 5.04 -2.92 -8.40
CA GLY A 477 5.75 -4.16 -8.03
C GLY A 477 6.49 -4.85 -9.19
N VAL A 478 5.98 -4.76 -10.43
CA VAL A 478 6.67 -5.31 -11.62
C VAL A 478 7.96 -4.54 -11.87
N HIS A 479 7.88 -3.20 -11.84
CA HIS A 479 9.04 -2.32 -11.99
C HIS A 479 10.04 -2.47 -10.83
N GLN A 480 9.53 -2.48 -9.59
CA GLN A 480 10.33 -2.62 -8.37
C GLN A 480 11.12 -3.94 -8.28
N SER A 481 10.69 -4.98 -9.02
CA SER A 481 11.34 -6.29 -9.08
C SER A 481 12.07 -6.56 -10.40
N ASP A 482 12.21 -5.54 -11.26
CA ASP A 482 12.97 -5.66 -12.51
C ASP A 482 14.45 -5.32 -12.29
N GLU A 483 15.30 -6.30 -12.56
CA GLU A 483 16.74 -6.23 -12.39
C GLU A 483 17.42 -5.17 -13.26
N LYS A 484 16.76 -4.74 -14.36
CA LYS A 484 17.23 -3.63 -15.20
C LYS A 484 17.28 -2.30 -14.46
N TYR A 485 16.43 -2.13 -13.44
CA TYR A 485 16.34 -0.90 -12.65
C TYR A 485 16.85 -1.08 -11.23
N PHE A 486 16.71 -2.29 -10.67
CA PHE A 486 17.15 -2.64 -9.32
C PHE A 486 17.95 -3.95 -9.35
N ARG A 487 19.28 -3.85 -9.42
CA ARG A 487 20.20 -5.01 -9.39
C ARG A 487 19.94 -5.92 -8.19
N ASP A 488 19.98 -7.24 -8.36
CA ASP A 488 19.69 -8.21 -7.29
C ASP A 488 18.35 -7.87 -6.58
N PRO A 489 17.22 -7.80 -7.32
CA PRO A 489 15.98 -7.17 -6.84
C PRO A 489 15.30 -7.91 -5.68
N GLU A 490 15.67 -9.16 -5.42
CA GLU A 490 15.13 -9.97 -4.32
C GLU A 490 15.92 -9.79 -3.02
N ARG A 491 17.15 -9.27 -3.09
CA ARG A 491 18.00 -9.02 -1.93
C ARG A 491 17.59 -7.71 -1.25
N PHE A 492 17.41 -7.74 0.06
CA PHE A 492 17.31 -6.52 0.86
C PHE A 492 18.68 -5.83 0.93
N ASP A 493 18.77 -4.63 0.35
CA ASP A 493 19.92 -3.75 0.45
C ASP A 493 19.51 -2.36 1.00
N PRO A 494 19.82 -2.05 2.28
CA PRO A 494 19.44 -0.78 2.89
C PRO A 494 20.19 0.42 2.31
N ARG A 495 21.21 0.20 1.46
CA ARG A 495 21.99 1.26 0.80
C ARG A 495 21.59 1.45 -0.66
N ARG A 496 20.62 0.66 -1.16
CA ARG A 496 20.18 0.68 -2.56
C ARG A 496 19.75 2.05 -3.04
N PHE A 497 19.19 2.87 -2.16
CA PHE A 497 18.65 4.19 -2.48
C PHE A 497 19.62 5.34 -2.19
N TRP A 498 20.86 5.04 -1.83
CA TRP A 498 21.90 6.05 -1.69
C TRP A 498 22.23 6.65 -3.05
N ALA A 499 22.24 7.98 -3.10
CA ALA A 499 22.72 8.80 -4.18
C ALA A 499 24.01 9.47 -3.70
N LYS A 500 25.12 9.24 -4.41
CA LYS A 500 26.34 10.01 -4.18
C LYS A 500 26.15 11.37 -4.84
N GLU A 501 26.40 12.46 -4.13
CA GLU A 501 26.60 13.73 -4.81
C GLU A 501 27.80 13.58 -5.73
N SER A 502 27.55 13.52 -7.04
CA SER A 502 28.53 14.07 -7.96
C SER A 502 28.36 15.56 -7.84
N HIS A 503 29.35 16.29 -7.32
CA HIS A 503 29.47 17.71 -7.62
C HIS A 503 29.65 17.82 -9.14
N ALA A 504 28.54 17.78 -9.88
CA ALA A 504 28.48 18.35 -11.20
C ALA A 504 28.84 19.82 -10.98
N THR A 505 30.07 20.14 -11.35
CA THR A 505 30.63 21.47 -11.35
C THR A 505 29.70 22.35 -12.17
N GLU A 506 28.80 23.07 -11.50
CA GLU A 506 28.31 24.32 -12.04
C GLU A 506 29.56 25.18 -12.20
N LYS A 507 29.98 25.39 -13.46
CA LYS A 507 30.94 26.44 -13.82
C LYS A 507 30.27 27.80 -13.55
N GLY A 508 30.16 28.15 -12.28
CA GLY A 508 30.02 29.53 -11.85
C GLY A 508 31.34 30.24 -12.13
N GLN A 509 31.27 31.29 -12.93
CA GLN A 509 32.35 32.24 -13.13
C GLN A 509 32.68 32.88 -11.77
N ASN A 510 33.64 32.32 -11.04
CA ASN A 510 34.57 32.98 -10.13
C ASN A 510 35.35 31.88 -9.39
N GLY A 511 36.59 31.66 -9.81
CA GLY A 511 37.44 30.57 -9.35
C GLY A 511 37.87 30.71 -7.89
N HIS A 512 37.05 30.20 -6.98
CA HIS A 512 37.47 29.77 -5.64
C HIS A 512 36.98 28.35 -5.40
N VAL A 513 37.91 27.40 -5.43
CA VAL A 513 37.69 26.00 -5.10
C VAL A 513 37.92 25.85 -3.61
N ASN A 514 36.84 25.74 -2.81
CA ASN A 514 36.96 25.21 -1.46
C ASN A 514 36.99 23.69 -1.57
N GLY A 515 38.17 23.10 -1.30
CA GLY A 515 38.34 21.67 -1.23
C GLY A 515 37.64 21.10 0.01
N ALA A 516 36.44 20.57 -0.16
CA ALA A 516 35.91 19.57 0.75
C ALA A 516 36.53 18.21 0.36
N THR A 517 37.10 17.52 1.35
CA THR A 517 37.64 16.16 1.21
C THR A 517 36.53 15.18 0.79
N GLU A 518 36.86 14.19 -0.06
CA GLU A 518 35.93 13.17 -0.57
C GLU A 518 35.20 12.36 0.54
N ASP A 519 35.69 12.41 1.78
CA ASP A 519 35.14 11.71 2.95
C ASP A 519 33.92 12.38 3.61
N GLU A 520 33.54 13.60 3.20
CA GLU A 520 32.37 14.34 3.75
C GLU A 520 31.21 14.49 2.74
N ALA A 521 31.15 13.67 1.68
CA ALA A 521 30.01 13.69 0.78
C ALA A 521 28.73 13.22 1.53
N GLU A 522 27.82 14.16 1.82
CA GLU A 522 26.56 13.86 2.50
C GLU A 522 25.73 12.87 1.66
N VAL A 523 25.53 11.66 2.20
CA VAL A 523 24.77 10.61 1.51
C VAL A 523 23.29 10.99 1.47
N ARG A 524 22.76 11.27 0.28
CA ARG A 524 21.32 11.48 0.08
C ARG A 524 20.61 10.17 -0.21
N VAL A 525 19.40 10.03 0.31
CA VAL A 525 18.51 8.89 0.02
C VAL A 525 17.36 9.36 -0.85
N GLU A 526 17.29 8.84 -2.08
CA GLU A 526 16.34 9.26 -3.10
C GLU A 526 15.46 8.10 -3.56
N TYR A 527 14.22 8.37 -3.98
CA TYR A 527 13.30 7.34 -4.50
C TYR A 527 13.78 6.66 -5.79
N LYS A 528 14.77 7.22 -6.49
CA LYS A 528 15.17 6.78 -7.84
C LYS A 528 13.93 6.65 -8.75
N THR A 529 13.73 5.51 -9.39
CA THR A 529 12.59 5.22 -10.26
C THR A 529 11.39 4.63 -9.51
N MET A 530 11.46 4.43 -8.19
CA MET A 530 10.36 3.88 -7.38
C MET A 530 9.19 4.87 -7.26
N LYS A 531 7.96 4.38 -7.46
CA LYS A 531 6.72 5.17 -7.44
C LYS A 531 5.63 4.57 -6.53
N VAL A 532 6.03 4.03 -5.38
CA VAL A 532 5.14 3.35 -4.41
C VAL A 532 3.94 4.18 -3.96
N TRP A 533 4.07 5.51 -3.93
CA TRP A 533 3.01 6.46 -3.54
C TRP A 533 2.02 6.80 -4.66
N GLY A 534 2.18 6.22 -5.86
CA GLY A 534 1.47 6.62 -7.06
C GLY A 534 1.95 7.96 -7.61
N GLY A 535 1.04 8.72 -8.22
CA GLY A 535 1.32 10.06 -8.74
C GLY A 535 0.08 10.83 -9.15
N GLY A 536 0.26 12.13 -9.40
CA GLY A 536 -0.77 13.02 -9.91
C GLY A 536 -1.83 13.38 -8.88
N LYS A 537 -3.05 13.66 -9.34
CA LYS A 537 -4.17 14.05 -8.46
C LYS A 537 -4.46 13.01 -7.37
N GLN A 538 -4.27 11.72 -7.70
CA GLN A 538 -4.59 10.55 -6.88
C GLN A 538 -3.38 9.94 -6.16
N MET A 539 -2.28 10.69 -6.01
CA MET A 539 -1.15 10.27 -5.18
C MET A 539 -1.54 10.19 -3.69
N CYS A 540 -0.84 9.35 -2.92
CA CYS A 540 -1.03 9.28 -1.47
C CYS A 540 -0.80 10.65 -0.80
N LYS A 541 -1.86 11.21 -0.21
CA LYS A 541 -1.82 12.52 0.47
C LYS A 541 -1.13 12.47 1.83
N GLY A 542 -1.09 11.29 2.45
CA GLY A 542 -0.39 11.04 3.71
C GLY A 542 1.12 10.77 3.55
N LYS A 543 1.69 10.84 2.33
CA LYS A 543 3.09 10.48 2.06
C LYS A 543 4.08 11.06 3.07
N THR A 544 4.09 12.39 3.23
CA THR A 544 5.10 13.08 4.06
C THR A 544 4.95 12.70 5.54
N PHE A 545 3.71 12.55 6.02
CA PHE A 545 3.43 12.07 7.37
C PHE A 545 3.90 10.62 7.55
N ALA A 546 3.50 9.71 6.65
CA ALA A 546 3.85 8.30 6.70
C ALA A 546 5.37 8.06 6.64
N GLU A 547 6.11 8.86 5.86
CA GLU A 547 7.58 8.83 5.85
C GLU A 547 8.19 9.07 7.24
N ARG A 548 7.64 10.04 7.99
CA ARG A 548 8.12 10.37 9.35
C ARG A 548 7.62 9.35 10.37
N GLU A 549 6.38 8.92 10.25
CA GLU A 549 5.75 7.92 11.11
C GLU A 549 6.53 6.59 11.08
N VAL A 550 6.79 6.04 9.89
CA VAL A 550 7.49 4.75 9.77
C VAL A 550 8.90 4.83 10.34
N VAL A 551 9.63 5.93 10.06
CA VAL A 551 10.98 6.17 10.59
C VAL A 551 10.97 6.32 12.12
N LEU A 552 10.00 7.06 12.66
CA LEU A 552 9.81 7.27 14.10
C LEU A 552 9.57 5.95 14.83
N PHE A 553 8.54 5.19 14.42
CA PHE A 553 8.21 3.90 15.04
C PHE A 553 9.32 2.87 14.86
N GLY A 554 9.89 2.79 13.66
CA GLY A 554 11.03 1.91 13.38
C GLY A 554 12.19 2.19 14.31
N ALA A 555 12.62 3.45 14.42
CA ALA A 555 13.72 3.85 15.29
C ALA A 555 13.41 3.57 16.78
N ALA A 556 12.21 3.92 17.25
CA ALA A 556 11.79 3.69 18.63
C ALA A 556 11.83 2.20 19.01
N ILE A 557 11.27 1.32 18.15
CA ILE A 557 11.26 -0.13 18.39
C ILE A 557 12.68 -0.72 18.32
N ILE A 558 13.45 -0.36 17.30
CA ILE A 558 14.84 -0.84 17.10
C ILE A 558 15.73 -0.46 18.30
N MET A 559 15.52 0.72 18.88
CA MET A 559 16.27 1.18 20.04
C MET A 559 15.78 0.61 21.36
N GLN A 560 14.47 0.51 21.59
CA GLN A 560 13.92 0.16 22.90
C GLN A 560 13.91 -1.36 23.19
N TRP A 561 13.94 -2.22 22.16
CA TRP A 561 13.71 -3.66 22.30
C TRP A 561 14.82 -4.51 21.68
N ASP A 562 15.22 -5.57 22.39
CA ASP A 562 15.90 -6.72 21.79
C ASP A 562 14.86 -7.75 21.38
N ILE A 563 14.97 -8.24 20.14
CA ILE A 563 13.99 -9.11 19.49
C ILE A 563 14.73 -10.29 18.89
N GLU A 564 14.39 -11.50 19.34
CA GLU A 564 14.97 -12.76 18.87
C GLU A 564 13.84 -13.66 18.36
N PRO A 565 13.99 -14.38 17.24
CA PRO A 565 12.97 -15.31 16.78
C PRO A 565 12.91 -16.53 17.71
N VAL A 566 11.70 -17.03 18.01
CA VAL A 566 11.49 -18.22 18.86
C VAL A 566 11.65 -19.50 18.04
N ASP A 567 11.09 -19.49 16.83
CA ASP A 567 11.04 -20.65 15.96
C ASP A 567 12.36 -20.89 15.21
N ASN A 568 12.43 -22.00 14.46
CA ASN A 568 13.54 -22.33 13.54
C ASN A 568 14.92 -22.38 14.22
N GLY A 569 14.97 -22.74 15.50
CA GLY A 569 16.20 -22.79 16.29
C GLY A 569 16.83 -21.41 16.51
N GLY A 570 16.00 -20.36 16.66
CA GLY A 570 16.48 -19.00 16.89
C GLY A 570 16.98 -18.29 15.63
N LYS A 571 16.54 -18.73 14.44
CA LYS A 571 16.94 -18.14 13.16
C LYS A 571 15.80 -17.39 12.50
N TRP A 572 16.12 -16.22 11.95
CA TRP A 572 15.19 -15.47 11.12
C TRP A 572 14.95 -16.20 9.80
N VAL A 573 13.70 -16.59 9.56
CA VAL A 573 13.23 -17.18 8.30
C VAL A 573 12.14 -16.29 7.74
N HIS A 574 12.20 -15.98 6.44
CA HIS A 574 11.22 -15.11 5.81
C HIS A 574 9.81 -15.72 5.93
N PRO A 575 8.81 -15.01 6.50
CA PRO A 575 7.51 -15.60 6.80
C PRO A 575 6.60 -15.77 5.57
N GLY A 576 7.15 -15.73 4.34
CA GLY A 576 6.38 -15.57 3.11
C GLY A 576 5.58 -14.25 3.06
N ARG A 577 4.80 -14.07 1.99
CA ARG A 577 3.99 -12.87 1.76
C ARG A 577 2.56 -13.23 1.39
N ILE A 578 1.61 -12.44 1.87
CA ILE A 578 0.22 -12.47 1.42
C ILE A 578 -0.21 -11.07 0.96
N VAL A 579 -0.85 -11.00 -0.20
CA VAL A 579 -1.36 -9.76 -0.77
C VAL A 579 -2.53 -9.27 0.09
N GLY A 580 -2.41 -8.06 0.62
CA GLY A 580 -3.49 -7.31 1.26
C GLY A 580 -3.99 -6.17 0.37
N ALA A 581 -4.76 -5.25 0.93
CA ALA A 581 -5.21 -4.06 0.20
C ALA A 581 -4.13 -2.98 0.03
N GLY A 582 -3.06 -3.05 0.82
CA GLY A 582 -1.91 -2.13 0.79
C GLY A 582 -0.59 -2.89 0.68
N ALA A 583 0.37 -2.54 1.53
CA ALA A 583 1.61 -3.30 1.68
C ALA A 583 1.34 -4.78 2.05
N MET A 584 2.26 -5.65 1.65
CA MET A 584 2.17 -7.10 1.87
C MET A 584 2.19 -7.39 3.36
N ASN A 585 1.44 -8.41 3.78
CA ASN A 585 1.51 -8.93 5.14
C ASN A 585 2.35 -10.21 5.17
N PRO A 586 2.96 -10.55 6.32
CA PRO A 586 3.61 -11.85 6.47
C PRO A 586 2.57 -12.97 6.34
N LYS A 587 2.93 -14.04 5.62
CA LYS A 587 2.01 -15.18 5.40
C LYS A 587 1.92 -16.08 6.63
N HIS A 588 3.04 -16.25 7.33
CA HIS A 588 3.16 -17.03 8.56
C HIS A 588 3.42 -16.11 9.74
N ASP A 589 3.00 -16.55 10.93
CA ASP A 589 3.30 -15.79 12.14
C ASP A 589 4.81 -15.74 12.39
N VAL A 590 5.26 -14.65 13.02
CA VAL A 590 6.65 -14.45 13.44
C VAL A 590 6.65 -14.33 14.95
N ARG A 591 6.78 -15.47 15.64
CA ARG A 591 6.93 -15.49 17.09
C ARG A 591 8.34 -15.05 17.48
N VAL A 592 8.38 -14.09 18.39
CA VAL A 592 9.61 -13.47 18.87
C VAL A 592 9.65 -13.45 20.38
N ARG A 593 10.85 -13.59 20.92
CA ARG A 593 11.20 -13.30 22.29
C ARG A 593 11.70 -11.87 22.38
N MET A 594 11.12 -11.10 23.29
CA MET A 594 11.37 -9.68 23.45
C MET A 594 11.86 -9.36 24.86
N ARG A 595 12.87 -8.48 24.94
CA ARG A 595 13.40 -7.91 26.18
C ARG A 595 13.51 -6.39 26.02
N ARG A 596 13.22 -5.65 27.09
CA ARG A 596 13.44 -4.20 27.13
C ARG A 596 14.92 -3.90 27.27
N ARG A 597 15.39 -2.86 26.58
CA ARG A 597 16.72 -2.27 26.78
C ARG A 597 16.61 -1.12 27.77
N GLU A 598 17.24 -1.25 28.94
CA GLU A 598 17.21 -0.24 30.02
C GLU A 598 18.23 0.90 29.85
N GLY A 599 18.92 0.97 28.70
CA GLY A 599 19.90 2.00 28.36
C GLY A 599 20.89 1.55 27.28
N TRP A 600 21.59 2.51 26.65
CA TRP A 600 22.60 2.26 25.61
C TRP A 600 23.56 3.42 25.37
#